data_AF-A0A543EBP9-F1
#
_entry.id   AF-A0A543EBP9-F1
#
_cell.length_a   1.000
_cell.length_b   1.000
_cell.length_c   1.000
_cell.angle_alpha   90.00
_cell.angle_beta   90.00
_cell.angle_gamma   90.00
#
_symmetry.space_group_name_H-M   'P 1'
#
loop_
_entity.id
_entity.type
_entity.pdbx_description
1 polymer ?
#
loop_
_entity_poly.entity_id
_entity_poly.type
_entity_poly.pdbx_seq_one_letter_code
_entity_poly.pdbx_strand_id
1 'polypeptide(L)'
;MPPLREGKRLEFIKVKPKEQAYYSVMVTYLPFIFLKTLISTNFMVSRKRFLQLSALSAGALLIPSYFFSKTTSSPQNLLTNDDVNTLLKSAKAFCKEKKWAKAKGKYEQIISSRPQEARAYDGLRRCIFQKPKQESAYIQILENAVQQYPNNKELKQRLYSQYIKMATGNKKVSRLKNKDLLSVAQNKLSELAAQHPGDQTLQHQLAKVNKLISFNAGEIHHKKNSQVKQQHKQNQKLFKARFDHLTNGELTSKLTLLKNKPYKKERENHIRELYLILIKRNIKNHDAAQAMQLAKEYHNLYPKDRSAVYWTRRLAKQKRDFLTLLSIEEKNHQLKQNFWSAASYYNAAKKNQPSNTLKLQQLLSEMEQKKTDENQEFIILCKKIDFYLQQNQTTEAENNINSLLKKKSGIRNTSVIDAVNVLVIKYLKKTNQENLTQKFLYLVINAKDLTTSSDPWEQKIAQLNQNRNFSQSSHLQKLQKFLNKI
;
A
#
# COMPACT_ATOMS: atom_id res chain seq x y z
N MET A 1 -5.86 49.12 58.62
CA MET A 1 -6.55 47.82 58.61
C MET A 1 -8.02 48.07 58.29
N PRO A 2 -8.47 47.65 57.10
CA PRO A 2 -9.42 46.54 57.03
C PRO A 2 -9.06 45.49 55.94
N PRO A 3 -9.70 44.30 55.97
CA PRO A 3 -9.18 43.08 55.36
C PRO A 3 -9.91 42.55 54.11
N LEU A 4 -9.21 41.62 53.46
CA LEU A 4 -9.62 40.53 52.54
C LEU A 4 -10.80 39.69 53.13
N ARG A 5 -11.65 38.91 52.44
CA ARG A 5 -11.72 38.30 51.09
C ARG A 5 -13.11 37.63 50.93
N GLU A 6 -13.28 36.94 49.78
CA GLU A 6 -14.34 35.98 49.38
C GLU A 6 -15.51 36.60 48.59
N GLY A 7 -15.97 36.09 47.46
CA GLY A 7 -15.62 34.92 46.65
C GLY A 7 -16.73 34.77 45.61
N LYS A 8 -16.42 34.83 44.30
CA LYS A 8 -17.41 34.59 43.23
C LYS A 8 -17.06 33.32 42.45
N ARG A 9 -18.09 32.49 42.35
CA ARG A 9 -18.22 31.17 41.73
C ARG A 9 -17.57 31.07 40.34
N LEU A 10 -16.84 29.97 40.13
CA LEU A 10 -16.46 29.46 38.82
C LEU A 10 -17.61 28.60 38.26
N GLU A 11 -18.19 29.02 37.14
CA GLU A 11 -19.09 28.20 36.32
C GLU A 11 -18.28 27.19 35.50
N PHE A 12 -18.65 25.92 35.61
CA PHE A 12 -18.08 24.82 34.84
C PHE A 12 -18.58 24.85 33.39
N ILE A 13 -17.73 25.26 32.45
CA ILE A 13 -17.97 25.05 31.02
C ILE A 13 -17.65 23.59 30.68
N LYS A 14 -18.70 22.82 30.35
CA LYS A 14 -18.62 21.49 29.72
C LYS A 14 -17.91 21.58 28.36
N VAL A 15 -16.68 21.10 28.28
CA VAL A 15 -15.97 20.90 27.00
C VAL A 15 -16.22 19.49 26.47
N LYS A 16 -16.84 19.40 25.28
CA LYS A 16 -17.01 18.17 24.50
C LYS A 16 -15.65 17.62 24.03
N PRO A 17 -15.41 16.30 23.99
CA PRO A 17 -14.13 15.77 23.52
C PRO A 17 -14.08 15.77 21.99
N LYS A 18 -13.28 16.66 21.40
CA LYS A 18 -12.77 16.53 20.02
C LYS A 18 -11.36 15.95 20.07
N GLU A 19 -11.25 14.63 20.26
CA GLU A 19 -9.99 13.90 20.09
C GLU A 19 -10.04 13.02 18.85
N GLN A 20 -9.94 13.61 17.66
CA GLN A 20 -9.58 12.89 16.42
C GLN A 20 -8.86 13.80 15.43
N ALA A 21 -7.63 14.17 15.75
CA ALA A 21 -6.58 14.55 14.80
C ALA A 21 -5.27 14.59 15.59
N TYR A 22 -4.13 14.54 14.93
CA TYR A 22 -2.77 14.58 15.51
C TYR A 22 -2.27 13.25 16.06
N TYR A 23 -1.79 12.40 15.15
CA TYR A 23 -0.43 11.80 15.19
C TYR A 23 -0.25 10.99 13.90
N SER A 24 -0.06 11.69 12.77
CA SER A 24 0.30 11.09 11.48
C SER A 24 0.94 12.13 10.56
N VAL A 25 2.14 12.60 10.91
CA VAL A 25 3.06 13.22 9.93
C VAL A 25 4.48 12.84 10.33
N MET A 26 4.93 11.66 9.90
CA MET A 26 6.35 11.26 9.81
C MET A 26 6.50 9.92 9.03
N VAL A 27 5.58 9.59 8.11
CA VAL A 27 5.75 8.48 7.13
C VAL A 27 5.09 8.80 5.78
N THR A 28 5.21 10.04 5.30
CA THR A 28 4.69 10.42 3.98
C THR A 28 5.62 11.40 3.30
N TYR A 29 6.75 10.92 2.78
CA TYR A 29 7.42 11.48 1.59
C TYR A 29 8.29 10.36 0.99
N LEU A 30 7.74 9.66 0.00
CA LEU A 30 8.48 8.86 -0.98
C LEU A 30 8.24 9.57 -2.32
N PRO A 31 9.29 9.90 -3.10
CA PRO A 31 9.16 10.83 -4.20
C PRO A 31 8.48 10.18 -5.40
N PHE A 32 7.56 10.94 -5.97
CA PHE A 32 6.86 10.69 -7.22
C PHE A 32 7.53 11.55 -8.30
N ILE A 33 8.80 11.29 -8.63
CA ILE A 33 9.49 11.91 -9.77
C ILE A 33 10.31 10.81 -10.45
N PHE A 34 9.72 10.18 -11.46
CA PHE A 34 10.41 9.44 -12.51
C PHE A 34 9.43 9.31 -13.69
N LEU A 35 9.21 10.41 -14.42
CA LEU A 35 8.83 10.39 -15.83
C LEU A 35 8.77 11.82 -16.40
N LYS A 36 9.92 12.44 -16.67
CA LYS A 36 10.02 13.57 -17.62
C LYS A 36 11.49 13.88 -17.95
N THR A 37 12.13 12.98 -18.69
CA THR A 37 13.34 13.26 -19.51
C THR A 37 13.67 12.00 -20.30
N LEU A 38 13.10 11.88 -21.50
CA LEU A 38 13.60 11.10 -22.64
C LEU A 38 12.60 11.25 -23.80
N ILE A 39 12.56 12.45 -24.38
CA ILE A 39 12.09 12.67 -25.74
C ILE A 39 13.22 13.44 -26.43
N SER A 40 14.15 12.68 -26.99
CA SER A 40 15.01 13.07 -28.10
C SER A 40 15.98 11.91 -28.33
N THR A 41 15.57 10.96 -29.16
CA THR A 41 16.51 10.18 -29.99
C THR A 41 15.77 9.73 -31.22
N ASN A 42 16.12 10.31 -32.35
CA ASN A 42 15.76 9.88 -33.69
C ASN A 42 16.04 8.39 -33.86
N PHE A 43 15.01 7.61 -34.19
CA PHE A 43 15.15 6.18 -34.47
C PHE A 43 15.57 6.02 -35.94
N MET A 44 16.87 6.18 -36.23
CA MET A 44 17.42 5.75 -37.52
C MET A 44 17.38 4.22 -37.59
N VAL A 45 16.50 3.69 -38.42
CA VAL A 45 16.47 2.27 -38.78
C VAL A 45 17.70 1.98 -39.63
N SER A 46 18.62 1.16 -39.12
CA SER A 46 19.79 0.74 -39.90
C SER A 46 19.36 -0.15 -41.08
N ARG A 47 20.06 -0.03 -42.22
CA ARG A 47 19.80 -0.78 -43.47
C ARG A 47 19.72 -2.30 -43.23
N LYS A 48 20.45 -2.83 -42.24
CA LYS A 48 20.38 -4.25 -41.80
C LYS A 48 19.03 -4.63 -41.17
N ARG A 49 18.41 -3.75 -40.37
CA ARG A 49 17.07 -3.99 -39.80
C ARG A 49 15.95 -3.84 -40.82
N PHE A 50 16.11 -2.96 -41.80
CA PHE A 50 15.16 -2.85 -42.91
C PHE A 50 15.15 -4.13 -43.75
N LEU A 51 16.32 -4.63 -44.17
CA LEU A 51 16.42 -5.88 -44.94
C LEU A 51 15.91 -7.11 -44.17
N GLN A 52 16.10 -7.18 -42.84
CA GLN A 52 15.53 -8.25 -42.02
C GLN A 52 14.00 -8.18 -41.91
N LEU A 53 13.41 -6.99 -41.90
CA LEU A 53 11.96 -6.81 -41.89
C LEU A 53 11.34 -7.09 -43.27
N SER A 54 12.02 -6.74 -44.36
CA SER A 54 11.58 -7.06 -45.73
C SER A 54 11.62 -8.56 -46.03
N ALA A 55 12.62 -9.29 -45.50
CA ALA A 55 12.73 -10.74 -45.66
C ALA A 55 11.63 -11.50 -44.90
N LEU A 56 11.17 -10.98 -43.76
CA LEU A 56 10.06 -11.57 -42.99
C LEU A 56 8.68 -11.35 -43.65
N SER A 57 8.51 -10.27 -44.43
CA SER A 57 7.29 -10.05 -45.21
C SER A 57 7.20 -10.93 -46.46
N ALA A 58 8.33 -11.29 -47.08
CA ALA A 58 8.35 -12.18 -48.24
C ALA A 58 8.04 -13.65 -47.87
N GLY A 59 8.46 -14.11 -46.68
CA GLY A 59 8.14 -15.45 -46.18
C GLY A 59 6.66 -15.67 -45.81
N ALA A 60 5.90 -14.59 -45.57
CA ALA A 60 4.48 -14.67 -45.23
C ALA A 60 3.57 -14.87 -46.45
N LEU A 61 4.07 -14.62 -47.67
CA LEU A 61 3.34 -14.80 -48.93
C LEU A 61 3.55 -16.18 -49.57
N LEU A 62 4.41 -17.02 -48.97
CA LEU A 62 4.67 -18.40 -49.41
C LEU A 62 4.13 -19.46 -48.45
N ILE A 63 3.24 -19.09 -47.52
CA ILE A 63 2.46 -20.08 -46.76
C ILE A 63 1.15 -20.29 -47.53
N PRO A 64 0.98 -21.42 -48.24
CA PRO A 64 -0.26 -21.70 -48.93
C PRO A 64 -1.41 -21.81 -47.93
N SER A 65 -2.58 -21.31 -48.32
CA SER A 65 -3.86 -21.33 -47.60
C SER A 65 -4.44 -22.75 -47.39
N TYR A 66 -3.61 -23.76 -47.12
CA TYR A 66 -3.97 -25.19 -47.00
C TYR A 66 -3.98 -25.71 -45.56
N PHE A 67 -4.52 -24.94 -44.61
CA PHE A 67 -4.91 -25.48 -43.29
C PHE A 67 -6.42 -25.42 -43.02
N PHE A 68 -7.24 -25.31 -44.07
CA PHE A 68 -8.64 -25.70 -44.05
C PHE A 68 -8.87 -26.85 -45.02
N SER A 69 -8.64 -28.08 -44.56
CA SER A 69 -9.38 -29.31 -44.93
C SER A 69 -8.58 -30.55 -44.54
N LYS A 70 -8.96 -31.15 -43.41
CA LYS A 70 -8.99 -32.61 -43.25
C LYS A 70 -10.01 -32.92 -42.17
N THR A 71 -11.24 -33.14 -42.61
CA THR A 71 -12.20 -33.99 -41.93
C THR A 71 -11.60 -35.39 -41.88
N THR A 72 -10.89 -35.71 -40.81
CA THR A 72 -10.77 -37.10 -40.37
C THR A 72 -11.94 -37.36 -39.44
N SER A 73 -12.95 -38.03 -39.97
CA SER A 73 -13.92 -38.82 -39.24
C SER A 73 -13.16 -39.87 -38.43
N SER A 74 -12.68 -39.47 -37.25
CA SER A 74 -12.26 -40.37 -36.18
C SER A 74 -13.49 -40.64 -35.32
N PRO A 75 -13.77 -41.91 -34.97
CA PRO A 75 -14.92 -42.25 -34.15
C PRO A 75 -14.82 -41.50 -32.82
N GLN A 76 -15.97 -40.97 -32.38
CA GLN A 76 -16.12 -40.15 -31.19
C GLN A 76 -15.56 -40.87 -29.94
N ASN A 77 -14.29 -40.62 -29.61
CA ASN A 77 -13.82 -40.75 -28.24
C ASN A 77 -14.46 -39.62 -27.44
N LEU A 78 -15.70 -39.86 -26.99
CA LEU A 78 -16.37 -39.06 -26.00
C LEU A 78 -15.48 -39.02 -24.77
N LEU A 79 -14.72 -37.93 -24.60
CA LEU A 79 -14.00 -37.65 -23.36
C LEU A 79 -14.96 -37.88 -22.21
N THR A 80 -14.55 -38.66 -21.21
CA THR A 80 -15.36 -38.87 -20.01
C THR A 80 -15.42 -37.56 -19.20
N ASN A 81 -16.35 -37.47 -18.25
CA ASN A 81 -16.42 -36.31 -17.35
C ASN A 81 -15.10 -36.13 -16.56
N ASP A 82 -14.43 -37.24 -16.25
CA ASP A 82 -13.15 -37.24 -15.54
C ASP A 82 -12.01 -36.71 -16.42
N ASP A 83 -12.03 -37.03 -17.71
CA ASP A 83 -11.05 -36.49 -18.68
C ASP A 83 -11.20 -34.97 -18.89
N VAL A 84 -12.43 -34.45 -18.87
CA VAL A 84 -12.65 -33.00 -18.96
C VAL A 84 -12.12 -32.30 -17.70
N ASN A 85 -12.36 -32.87 -16.52
CA ASN A 85 -11.88 -32.30 -15.27
C ASN A 85 -10.35 -32.33 -15.16
N THR A 86 -9.68 -33.39 -15.65
CA THR A 86 -8.22 -33.45 -15.70
C THR A 86 -7.64 -32.46 -16.70
N LEU A 87 -8.25 -32.31 -17.89
CA LEU A 87 -7.86 -31.31 -18.88
C LEU A 87 -8.04 -29.88 -18.35
N LEU A 88 -9.16 -29.58 -17.68
CA LEU A 88 -9.37 -28.26 -17.04
C LEU A 88 -8.33 -27.98 -15.95
N LYS A 89 -7.98 -28.98 -15.13
CA LYS A 89 -6.94 -28.85 -14.09
C LYS A 89 -5.57 -28.57 -14.71
N SER A 90 -5.19 -29.31 -15.75
CA SER A 90 -3.91 -29.12 -16.44
C SER A 90 -3.82 -27.76 -17.14
N ALA A 91 -4.88 -27.35 -17.86
CA ALA A 91 -4.95 -26.03 -18.50
C ALA A 91 -4.82 -24.90 -17.47
N LYS A 92 -5.47 -25.05 -16.31
CA LYS A 92 -5.35 -24.10 -15.18
C LYS A 92 -3.95 -24.06 -14.58
N ALA A 93 -3.24 -25.20 -14.50
CA ALA A 93 -1.84 -25.25 -14.07
C ALA A 93 -0.94 -24.48 -15.04
N PHE A 94 -1.10 -24.68 -16.36
CA PHE A 94 -0.36 -23.91 -17.37
C PHE A 94 -0.64 -22.41 -17.30
N CYS A 95 -1.87 -21.98 -17.00
CA CYS A 95 -2.16 -20.57 -16.73
C CYS A 95 -1.39 -20.03 -15.51
N LYS A 96 -1.25 -20.80 -14.42
CA LYS A 96 -0.47 -20.39 -13.23
C LYS A 96 1.01 -20.25 -13.55
N GLU A 97 1.53 -21.11 -14.41
CA GLU A 97 2.91 -21.09 -14.92
C GLU A 97 3.15 -20.05 -16.03
N LYS A 98 2.13 -19.27 -16.42
CA LYS A 98 2.17 -18.30 -17.52
C LYS A 98 2.47 -18.93 -18.91
N LYS A 99 2.25 -20.24 -19.07
CA LYS A 99 2.38 -20.96 -20.35
C LYS A 99 1.08 -20.84 -21.17
N TRP A 100 0.77 -19.62 -21.64
CA TRP A 100 -0.52 -19.27 -22.22
C TRP A 100 -0.89 -20.03 -23.49
N ALA A 101 0.07 -20.29 -24.39
CA ALA A 101 -0.18 -21.02 -25.62
C ALA A 101 -0.62 -22.48 -25.35
N LYS A 102 0.07 -23.15 -24.40
CA LYS A 102 -0.28 -24.52 -23.98
C LYS A 102 -1.64 -24.56 -23.27
N ALA A 103 -1.92 -23.58 -22.42
CA ALA A 103 -3.23 -23.46 -21.77
C ALA A 103 -4.36 -23.23 -22.81
N LYS A 104 -4.12 -22.36 -23.80
CA LYS A 104 -5.06 -22.07 -24.89
C LYS A 104 -5.40 -23.34 -25.67
N GLY A 105 -4.38 -24.09 -26.14
CA GLY A 105 -4.59 -25.33 -26.89
C GLY A 105 -5.38 -26.38 -26.09
N LYS A 106 -5.19 -26.46 -24.77
CA LYS A 106 -5.98 -27.35 -23.92
C LYS A 106 -7.43 -26.92 -23.76
N TYR A 107 -7.72 -25.62 -23.63
CA TYR A 107 -9.10 -25.14 -23.62
C TYR A 107 -9.79 -25.31 -24.98
N GLU A 108 -9.08 -25.08 -26.08
CA GLU A 108 -9.59 -25.34 -27.43
C GLU A 108 -9.88 -26.82 -27.64
N GLN A 109 -9.01 -27.72 -27.17
CA GLN A 109 -9.25 -29.17 -27.18
C GLN A 109 -10.55 -29.55 -26.43
N ILE A 110 -10.80 -28.95 -25.27
CA ILE A 110 -12.05 -29.17 -24.52
C ILE A 110 -13.25 -28.62 -25.27
N ILE A 111 -13.14 -27.44 -25.88
CA ILE A 111 -14.24 -26.83 -26.64
C ILE A 111 -14.58 -27.64 -27.90
N SER A 112 -13.58 -28.14 -28.63
CA SER A 112 -13.79 -28.98 -29.81
C SER A 112 -14.47 -30.31 -29.48
N SER A 113 -14.20 -30.88 -28.31
CA SER A 113 -14.75 -32.16 -27.88
C SER A 113 -16.07 -32.03 -27.11
N ARG A 114 -16.20 -30.98 -26.28
CA ARG A 114 -17.38 -30.66 -25.47
C ARG A 114 -17.69 -29.15 -25.55
N PRO A 115 -18.34 -28.72 -26.64
CA PRO A 115 -18.58 -27.30 -26.89
C PRO A 115 -19.59 -26.65 -25.93
N GLN A 116 -20.37 -27.45 -25.18
CA GLN A 116 -21.26 -26.95 -24.13
C GLN A 116 -20.56 -26.66 -22.79
N GLU A 117 -19.29 -27.06 -22.63
CA GLU A 117 -18.52 -26.89 -21.39
C GLU A 117 -18.11 -25.43 -21.18
N ALA A 118 -18.97 -24.68 -20.50
CA ALA A 118 -18.82 -23.24 -20.34
C ALA A 118 -17.59 -22.84 -19.49
N ARG A 119 -17.05 -23.73 -18.63
CA ARG A 119 -15.81 -23.48 -17.88
C ARG A 119 -14.58 -23.38 -18.79
N ALA A 120 -14.58 -24.07 -19.93
CA ALA A 120 -13.47 -24.02 -20.89
C ALA A 120 -13.36 -22.62 -21.52
N TYR A 121 -14.50 -21.98 -21.83
CA TYR A 121 -14.55 -20.61 -22.33
C TYR A 121 -14.02 -19.59 -21.29
N ASP A 122 -14.35 -19.77 -20.00
CA ASP A 122 -13.80 -18.91 -18.92
C ASP A 122 -12.27 -19.00 -18.83
N GLY A 123 -11.72 -20.20 -19.04
CA GLY A 123 -10.29 -20.45 -19.12
C GLY A 123 -9.65 -19.83 -20.37
N LEU A 124 -10.29 -20.00 -21.52
CA LEU A 124 -9.87 -19.42 -22.79
C LEU A 124 -9.81 -17.88 -22.73
N ARG A 125 -10.79 -17.24 -22.09
CA ARG A 125 -10.82 -15.79 -21.83
C ARG A 125 -9.52 -15.28 -21.22
N ARG A 126 -8.99 -15.99 -20.21
CA ARG A 126 -7.75 -15.61 -19.52
C ARG A 126 -6.52 -15.69 -20.42
N CYS A 127 -6.53 -16.61 -21.39
CA CYS A 127 -5.46 -16.78 -22.36
C CYS A 127 -5.51 -15.68 -23.44
N ILE A 128 -6.70 -15.35 -23.93
CA ILE A 128 -6.92 -14.30 -24.95
C ILE A 128 -6.60 -12.91 -24.40
N PHE A 129 -7.00 -12.62 -23.15
CA PHE A 129 -6.86 -11.28 -22.56
C PHE A 129 -5.42 -10.89 -22.20
N GLN A 130 -4.43 -11.72 -22.51
CA GLN A 130 -3.00 -11.34 -22.43
C GLN A 130 -2.63 -10.29 -23.48
N LYS A 131 -3.31 -10.28 -24.63
CA LYS A 131 -3.08 -9.27 -25.68
C LYS A 131 -4.13 -8.16 -25.53
N PRO A 132 -3.74 -6.87 -25.59
CA PRO A 132 -4.69 -5.77 -25.50
C PRO A 132 -5.67 -5.82 -26.70
N LYS A 133 -6.92 -5.38 -26.48
CA LYS A 133 -7.98 -5.24 -27.49
C LYS A 133 -8.58 -6.55 -28.06
N GLN A 134 -8.35 -7.72 -27.44
CA GLN A 134 -8.93 -8.99 -27.90
C GLN A 134 -10.30 -9.35 -27.27
N GLU A 135 -10.93 -8.40 -26.59
CA GLU A 135 -12.22 -8.62 -25.91
C GLU A 135 -13.36 -8.88 -26.92
N SER A 136 -13.32 -8.25 -28.09
CA SER A 136 -14.31 -8.47 -29.18
C SER A 136 -14.25 -9.89 -29.75
N ALA A 137 -13.03 -10.42 -29.97
CA ALA A 137 -12.83 -11.79 -30.45
C ALA A 137 -13.41 -12.82 -29.47
N TYR A 138 -13.25 -12.59 -28.16
CA TYR A 138 -13.85 -13.47 -27.15
C TYR A 138 -15.39 -13.41 -27.14
N ILE A 139 -15.97 -12.22 -27.35
CA ILE A 139 -17.42 -12.07 -27.47
C ILE A 139 -17.95 -12.81 -28.70
N GLN A 140 -17.28 -12.69 -29.85
CA GLN A 140 -17.66 -13.44 -31.06
C GLN A 140 -17.62 -14.95 -30.83
N ILE A 141 -16.60 -15.46 -30.12
CA ILE A 141 -16.54 -16.89 -29.75
C ILE A 141 -17.75 -17.29 -28.90
N LEU A 142 -18.17 -16.46 -27.93
CA LEU A 142 -19.36 -16.73 -27.12
C LEU A 142 -20.67 -16.57 -27.90
N GLU A 143 -20.76 -15.60 -28.82
CA GLU A 143 -21.92 -15.41 -29.70
C GLU A 143 -22.13 -16.66 -30.57
N ASN A 144 -21.07 -17.16 -31.21
CA ASN A 144 -21.12 -18.39 -32.00
C ASN A 144 -21.50 -19.60 -31.15
N ALA A 145 -20.95 -19.73 -29.94
CA ALA A 145 -21.29 -20.82 -29.03
C ALA A 145 -22.76 -20.77 -28.59
N VAL A 146 -23.31 -19.59 -28.31
CA VAL A 146 -24.73 -19.43 -27.96
C VAL A 146 -25.65 -19.67 -29.15
N GLN A 147 -25.23 -19.31 -30.37
CA GLN A 147 -25.97 -19.63 -31.60
C GLN A 147 -26.03 -21.15 -31.86
N GLN A 148 -24.92 -21.85 -31.65
CA GLN A 148 -24.85 -23.31 -31.80
C GLN A 148 -25.59 -24.05 -30.66
N TYR A 149 -25.60 -23.49 -29.45
CA TYR A 149 -26.21 -24.11 -28.27
C TYR A 149 -27.19 -23.15 -27.58
N PRO A 150 -28.33 -22.84 -28.20
CA PRO A 150 -29.26 -21.82 -27.72
C PRO A 150 -29.97 -22.20 -26.42
N ASN A 151 -29.96 -23.46 -26.00
CA ASN A 151 -30.57 -23.87 -24.73
C ASN A 151 -29.58 -23.88 -23.56
N ASN A 152 -28.29 -23.63 -23.81
CA ASN A 152 -27.27 -23.61 -22.76
C ASN A 152 -27.31 -22.28 -21.97
N LYS A 153 -27.99 -22.32 -20.83
CA LYS A 153 -28.10 -21.20 -19.87
C LYS A 153 -26.74 -20.64 -19.45
N GLU A 154 -25.77 -21.52 -19.19
CA GLU A 154 -24.45 -21.16 -18.70
C GLU A 154 -23.63 -20.34 -19.71
N LEU A 155 -23.74 -20.65 -21.00
CA LEU A 155 -23.13 -19.89 -22.09
C LEU A 155 -23.82 -18.53 -22.28
N LYS A 156 -25.17 -18.50 -22.27
CA LYS A 156 -25.96 -17.25 -22.32
C LYS A 156 -25.56 -16.30 -21.19
N GLN A 157 -25.49 -16.80 -19.96
CA GLN A 157 -25.13 -16.00 -18.79
C GLN A 157 -23.72 -15.40 -18.91
N ARG A 158 -22.76 -16.18 -19.44
CA ARG A 158 -21.38 -15.70 -19.67
C ARG A 158 -21.33 -14.64 -20.75
N LEU A 159 -22.07 -14.80 -21.85
CA LEU A 159 -22.19 -13.81 -22.93
C LEU A 159 -22.75 -12.48 -22.40
N TYR A 160 -23.89 -12.52 -21.71
CA TYR A 160 -24.53 -11.31 -21.18
C TYR A 160 -23.66 -10.64 -20.11
N SER A 161 -22.95 -11.43 -19.29
CA SER A 161 -21.94 -10.91 -18.37
C SER A 161 -20.78 -10.19 -19.08
N GLN A 162 -20.39 -10.60 -20.29
CA GLN A 162 -19.40 -9.85 -21.08
C GLN A 162 -19.99 -8.58 -21.67
N TYR A 163 -21.25 -8.56 -22.11
CA TYR A 163 -21.92 -7.33 -22.56
C TYR A 163 -21.91 -6.25 -21.47
N ILE A 164 -22.25 -6.61 -20.23
CA ILE A 164 -22.20 -5.69 -19.08
C ILE A 164 -20.78 -5.15 -18.86
N LYS A 165 -19.77 -6.02 -18.89
CA LYS A 165 -18.36 -5.63 -18.71
C LYS A 165 -17.86 -4.73 -19.83
N MET A 166 -18.29 -4.98 -21.06
CA MET A 166 -17.93 -4.18 -22.23
C MET A 166 -18.58 -2.80 -22.16
N ALA A 167 -19.85 -2.73 -21.75
CA ALA A 167 -20.57 -1.46 -21.64
C ALA A 167 -20.05 -0.58 -20.49
N THR A 168 -19.65 -1.18 -19.37
CA THR A 168 -19.09 -0.46 -18.21
C THR A 168 -17.57 -0.29 -18.24
N GLY A 169 -16.89 -0.98 -19.16
CA GLY A 169 -15.44 -1.09 -19.24
C GLY A 169 -14.75 -0.04 -20.11
N ASN A 170 -13.49 -0.30 -20.45
CA ASN A 170 -12.64 0.62 -21.21
C ASN A 170 -13.21 0.82 -22.63
N LYS A 171 -13.69 2.04 -22.96
CA LYS A 171 -14.34 2.38 -24.26
C LYS A 171 -13.53 2.04 -25.53
N LYS A 172 -12.25 1.63 -25.41
CA LYS A 172 -11.45 1.13 -26.54
C LYS A 172 -12.06 -0.11 -27.21
N VAL A 173 -12.93 -0.86 -26.52
CA VAL A 173 -13.66 -2.00 -27.09
C VAL A 173 -15.10 -1.64 -27.44
N SER A 174 -15.72 -0.68 -26.73
CA SER A 174 -17.11 -0.25 -27.00
C SER A 174 -17.32 0.39 -28.38
N ARG A 175 -16.25 0.85 -29.05
CA ARG A 175 -16.32 1.35 -30.44
C ARG A 175 -16.68 0.27 -31.47
N LEU A 176 -16.70 -1.01 -31.10
CA LEU A 176 -16.93 -2.12 -32.02
C LEU A 176 -18.40 -2.55 -32.17
N LYS A 177 -19.36 -1.97 -31.44
CA LYS A 177 -20.80 -2.19 -31.70
C LYS A 177 -21.61 -0.94 -31.34
N ASN A 178 -22.32 -0.37 -32.31
CA ASN A 178 -23.26 0.77 -32.20
C ASN A 178 -24.54 0.45 -31.39
N LYS A 179 -24.49 -0.50 -30.45
CA LYS A 179 -25.66 -0.96 -29.68
C LYS A 179 -25.48 -0.57 -28.22
N ASP A 180 -26.57 -0.11 -27.59
CA ASP A 180 -26.63 0.03 -26.14
C ASP A 180 -26.56 -1.37 -25.48
N LEU A 181 -25.33 -1.83 -25.23
CA LEU A 181 -25.04 -3.16 -24.72
C LEU A 181 -25.60 -3.39 -23.31
N LEU A 182 -25.86 -2.35 -22.52
CA LEU A 182 -26.50 -2.51 -21.22
C LEU A 182 -27.97 -2.89 -21.38
N SER A 183 -28.71 -2.17 -22.22
CA SER A 183 -30.13 -2.47 -22.50
C SER A 183 -30.29 -3.84 -23.16
N VAL A 184 -29.39 -4.19 -24.10
CA VAL A 184 -29.37 -5.55 -24.68
C VAL A 184 -29.14 -6.61 -23.61
N ALA A 185 -28.18 -6.40 -22.70
CA ALA A 185 -27.91 -7.34 -21.61
C ALA A 185 -29.09 -7.43 -20.64
N GLN A 186 -29.79 -6.33 -20.37
CA GLN A 186 -30.97 -6.28 -19.50
C GLN A 186 -32.09 -7.15 -20.06
N ASN A 187 -32.50 -6.91 -21.31
CA ASN A 187 -33.57 -7.66 -21.96
C ASN A 187 -33.26 -9.16 -22.03
N LYS A 188 -32.01 -9.50 -22.37
CA LYS A 188 -31.60 -10.90 -22.46
C LYS A 188 -31.48 -11.59 -21.10
N LEU A 189 -31.11 -10.86 -20.05
CA LEU A 189 -31.10 -11.39 -18.69
C LEU A 189 -32.50 -11.50 -18.10
N SER A 190 -33.44 -10.60 -18.42
CA SER A 190 -34.82 -10.70 -17.96
C SER A 190 -35.55 -11.89 -18.59
N GLU A 191 -35.39 -12.11 -19.90
CA GLU A 191 -35.85 -13.32 -20.60
C GLU A 191 -35.29 -14.59 -19.92
N LEU A 192 -33.98 -14.62 -19.66
CA LEU A 192 -33.33 -15.78 -19.04
C LEU A 192 -33.75 -15.99 -17.58
N ALA A 193 -33.98 -14.91 -16.83
CA ALA A 193 -34.45 -14.97 -15.45
C ALA A 193 -35.92 -15.44 -15.36
N ALA A 194 -36.77 -15.07 -16.32
CA ALA A 194 -38.14 -15.57 -16.42
C ALA A 194 -38.18 -17.08 -16.70
N GLN A 195 -37.25 -17.59 -17.50
CA GLN A 195 -37.08 -19.04 -17.73
C GLN A 195 -36.54 -19.80 -16.52
N HIS A 196 -35.92 -19.10 -15.55
CA HIS A 196 -35.27 -19.69 -14.38
C HIS A 196 -35.52 -18.87 -13.10
N PRO A 197 -36.78 -18.78 -12.62
CA PRO A 197 -37.16 -17.86 -11.54
C PRO A 197 -36.43 -18.12 -10.21
N GLY A 198 -36.05 -19.37 -9.94
CA GLY A 198 -35.31 -19.76 -8.73
C GLY A 198 -33.81 -19.47 -8.73
N ASP A 199 -33.22 -18.98 -9.84
CA ASP A 199 -31.78 -18.73 -9.90
C ASP A 199 -31.39 -17.35 -9.33
N GLN A 200 -31.00 -17.35 -8.05
CA GLN A 200 -30.50 -16.15 -7.36
C GLN A 200 -29.33 -15.46 -8.09
N THR A 201 -28.48 -16.21 -8.79
CA THR A 201 -27.33 -15.65 -9.52
C THR A 201 -27.81 -14.78 -10.68
N LEU A 202 -28.82 -15.24 -11.43
CA LEU A 202 -29.43 -14.46 -12.50
C LEU A 202 -30.15 -13.23 -11.96
N GLN A 203 -30.89 -13.37 -10.86
CA GLN A 203 -31.56 -12.24 -10.21
C GLN A 203 -30.56 -11.16 -9.75
N HIS A 204 -29.43 -11.58 -9.15
CA HIS A 204 -28.36 -10.66 -8.78
C HIS A 204 -27.71 -9.97 -9.98
N GLN A 205 -27.53 -10.67 -11.10
CA GLN A 205 -26.99 -10.07 -12.33
C GLN A 205 -27.97 -9.07 -12.94
N LEU A 206 -29.26 -9.40 -13.00
CA LEU A 206 -30.32 -8.50 -13.49
C LEU A 206 -30.42 -7.24 -12.63
N ALA A 207 -30.46 -7.38 -11.29
CA ALA A 207 -30.47 -6.25 -10.36
C ALA A 207 -29.24 -5.35 -10.54
N LYS A 208 -28.07 -5.94 -10.81
CA LYS A 208 -26.84 -5.19 -11.10
C LYS A 208 -26.96 -4.38 -12.41
N VAL A 209 -27.53 -4.96 -13.47
CA VAL A 209 -27.74 -4.26 -14.74
C VAL A 209 -28.74 -3.13 -14.59
N ASN A 210 -29.90 -3.40 -13.98
CA ASN A 210 -30.92 -2.37 -13.72
C ASN A 210 -30.32 -1.18 -12.96
N LYS A 211 -29.48 -1.46 -11.95
CA LYS A 211 -28.78 -0.41 -11.20
C LYS A 211 -27.80 0.39 -12.05
N LEU A 212 -27.02 -0.27 -12.92
CA LEU A 212 -26.09 0.41 -13.84
C LEU A 212 -26.82 1.29 -14.86
N ILE A 213 -27.97 0.83 -15.36
CA ILE A 213 -28.84 1.60 -16.27
C ILE A 213 -29.41 2.82 -15.53
N SER A 214 -29.95 2.63 -14.31
CA SER A 214 -30.44 3.75 -13.49
C SER A 214 -29.39 4.80 -13.16
N PHE A 215 -28.10 4.44 -13.26
CA PHE A 215 -26.98 5.35 -13.05
C PHE A 215 -26.43 5.95 -14.35
N ASN A 216 -27.07 5.72 -15.50
CA ASN A 216 -26.58 6.12 -16.82
C ASN A 216 -25.12 5.69 -17.06
N ALA A 217 -24.75 4.48 -16.58
CA ALA A 217 -23.37 4.00 -16.61
C ALA A 217 -22.89 3.65 -18.04
N GLY A 218 -23.80 3.44 -18.99
CA GLY A 218 -23.49 3.23 -20.41
C GLY A 218 -23.12 4.54 -21.13
N GLU A 219 -23.70 5.65 -20.71
CA GLU A 219 -23.53 6.96 -21.36
C GLU A 219 -22.40 7.76 -20.69
N ILE A 220 -22.47 7.91 -19.36
CA ILE A 220 -21.55 8.73 -18.58
C ILE A 220 -20.30 7.94 -18.24
N HIS A 221 -19.13 8.49 -18.58
CA HIS A 221 -17.84 7.89 -18.26
C HIS A 221 -17.69 7.65 -16.74
N HIS A 222 -17.23 6.45 -16.31
CA HIS A 222 -17.11 6.06 -14.90
C HIS A 222 -16.34 7.07 -14.02
N LYS A 223 -15.32 7.75 -14.58
CA LYS A 223 -14.59 8.83 -13.87
C LYS A 223 -15.39 10.11 -13.65
N LYS A 224 -16.49 10.33 -14.38
CA LYS A 224 -17.38 11.49 -14.25
C LYS A 224 -18.71 11.14 -13.58
N ASN A 225 -19.14 9.87 -13.64
CA ASN A 225 -20.38 9.41 -13.04
C ASN A 225 -20.35 9.47 -11.50
N SER A 226 -21.09 10.41 -10.91
CA SER A 226 -21.15 10.64 -9.46
C SER A 226 -21.87 9.50 -8.72
N GLN A 227 -22.95 8.95 -9.31
CA GLN A 227 -23.75 7.88 -8.72
C GLN A 227 -22.96 6.58 -8.60
N VAL A 228 -22.24 6.17 -9.66
CA VAL A 228 -21.35 5.00 -9.63
C VAL A 228 -20.24 5.18 -8.57
N LYS A 229 -19.66 6.38 -8.49
CA LYS A 229 -18.67 6.69 -7.43
C LYS A 229 -19.28 6.62 -6.03
N GLN A 230 -20.50 7.13 -5.84
CA GLN A 230 -21.20 7.08 -4.56
C GLN A 230 -21.50 5.63 -4.16
N GLN A 231 -21.94 4.79 -5.10
CA GLN A 231 -22.14 3.37 -4.85
C GLN A 231 -20.83 2.68 -4.46
N HIS A 232 -19.72 2.95 -5.15
CA HIS A 232 -18.42 2.39 -4.76
C HIS A 232 -18.00 2.81 -3.35
N LYS A 233 -18.23 4.08 -2.97
CA LYS A 233 -18.00 4.56 -1.61
C LYS A 233 -18.91 3.85 -0.60
N GLN A 234 -20.19 3.67 -0.89
CA GLN A 234 -21.14 2.94 -0.03
C GLN A 234 -20.73 1.48 0.13
N ASN A 235 -20.41 0.78 -0.95
CA ASN A 235 -19.93 -0.60 -0.91
C ASN A 235 -18.63 -0.72 -0.10
N GLN A 236 -17.72 0.25 -0.21
CA GLN A 236 -16.51 0.28 0.60
C GLN A 236 -16.83 0.49 2.09
N LYS A 237 -17.81 1.33 2.43
CA LYS A 237 -18.29 1.52 3.80
C LYS A 237 -18.90 0.22 4.35
N LEU A 238 -19.81 -0.41 3.62
CA LEU A 238 -20.43 -1.69 3.99
C LEU A 238 -19.38 -2.78 4.17
N PHE A 239 -18.42 -2.88 3.25
CA PHE A 239 -17.32 -3.83 3.37
C PHE A 239 -16.48 -3.58 4.63
N LYS A 240 -16.18 -2.33 4.97
CA LYS A 240 -15.46 -2.01 6.22
C LYS A 240 -16.29 -2.35 7.47
N ALA A 241 -17.60 -2.14 7.41
CA ALA A 241 -18.53 -2.38 8.52
C ALA A 241 -18.99 -3.84 8.65
N ARG A 242 -18.59 -4.73 7.73
CA ARG A 242 -19.09 -6.12 7.67
C ARG A 242 -18.79 -6.98 8.89
N PHE A 243 -17.95 -6.50 9.79
CA PHE A 243 -17.62 -7.18 11.04
C PHE A 243 -18.18 -6.46 12.27
N ASP A 244 -18.84 -5.30 12.11
CA ASP A 244 -19.30 -4.45 13.22
C ASP A 244 -20.31 -5.15 14.12
N HIS A 245 -21.12 -6.04 13.57
CA HIS A 245 -22.09 -6.86 14.31
C HIS A 245 -21.46 -8.02 15.11
N LEU A 246 -20.19 -8.39 14.83
CA LEU A 246 -19.53 -9.49 15.52
C LEU A 246 -18.83 -9.00 16.79
N THR A 247 -18.84 -9.81 17.83
CA THR A 247 -18.06 -9.64 19.06
C THR A 247 -16.58 -9.96 18.85
N ASN A 248 -15.71 -9.58 19.80
CA ASN A 248 -14.30 -9.96 19.77
C ASN A 248 -14.11 -11.49 19.89
N GLY A 249 -14.97 -12.17 20.66
CA GLY A 249 -14.97 -13.63 20.78
C GLY A 249 -15.24 -14.32 19.45
N GLU A 250 -16.31 -13.91 18.75
CA GLU A 250 -16.65 -14.47 17.43
C GLU A 250 -15.55 -14.21 16.38
N LEU A 251 -14.96 -13.01 16.38
CA LEU A 251 -13.84 -12.70 15.48
C LEU A 251 -12.61 -13.57 15.77
N THR A 252 -12.33 -13.84 17.05
CA THR A 252 -11.24 -14.72 17.47
C THR A 252 -11.50 -16.15 17.03
N SER A 253 -12.71 -16.68 17.23
CA SER A 253 -13.10 -18.00 16.71
C SER A 253 -12.98 -18.09 15.20
N LYS A 254 -13.41 -17.06 14.46
CA LYS A 254 -13.24 -17.00 12.99
C LYS A 254 -11.77 -16.99 12.59
N LEU A 255 -10.92 -16.24 13.31
CA LEU A 255 -9.48 -16.21 13.05
C LEU A 255 -8.85 -17.60 13.26
N THR A 256 -9.17 -18.26 14.37
CA THR A 256 -8.69 -19.62 14.67
C THR A 256 -9.13 -20.63 13.60
N LEU A 257 -10.40 -20.60 13.20
CA LEU A 257 -10.92 -21.44 12.12
C LEU A 257 -10.19 -21.23 10.78
N LEU A 258 -9.81 -19.98 10.46
CA LEU A 258 -9.05 -19.71 9.24
C LEU A 258 -7.60 -20.20 9.31
N LYS A 259 -6.96 -20.10 10.49
CA LYS A 259 -5.60 -20.57 10.74
C LYS A 259 -5.49 -22.10 10.67
N ASN A 260 -6.49 -22.82 11.17
CA ASN A 260 -6.47 -24.29 11.23
C ASN A 260 -6.72 -24.97 9.87
N LYS A 261 -7.21 -24.23 8.87
CA LYS A 261 -7.47 -24.79 7.53
C LYS A 261 -6.16 -24.91 6.72
N PRO A 262 -6.07 -25.83 5.74
CA PRO A 262 -4.88 -25.99 4.89
C PRO A 262 -4.49 -24.70 4.17
N TYR A 263 -3.19 -24.45 4.02
CA TYR A 263 -2.67 -23.18 3.49
C TYR A 263 -3.28 -22.79 2.13
N LYS A 264 -3.71 -21.51 2.01
CA LYS A 264 -4.17 -20.91 0.76
C LYS A 264 -3.83 -19.42 0.73
N LYS A 265 -3.14 -18.95 -0.32
CA LYS A 265 -2.69 -17.56 -0.48
C LYS A 265 -3.80 -16.51 -0.30
N GLU A 266 -4.99 -16.76 -0.83
CA GLU A 266 -6.14 -15.85 -0.70
C GLU A 266 -6.63 -15.71 0.76
N ARG A 267 -6.42 -16.74 1.59
CA ARG A 267 -6.85 -16.74 2.99
C ARG A 267 -5.94 -15.88 3.86
N GLU A 268 -4.66 -15.73 3.51
CA GLU A 268 -3.73 -14.89 4.27
C GLU A 268 -4.24 -13.46 4.42
N ASN A 269 -4.80 -12.89 3.35
CA ASN A 269 -5.35 -11.53 3.39
C ASN A 269 -6.48 -11.41 4.42
N HIS A 270 -7.32 -12.43 4.55
CA HIS A 270 -8.41 -12.48 5.53
C HIS A 270 -7.87 -12.63 6.95
N ILE A 271 -6.87 -13.49 7.15
CA ILE A 271 -6.19 -13.67 8.45
C ILE A 271 -5.56 -12.35 8.91
N ARG A 272 -4.81 -11.67 8.03
CA ARG A 272 -4.18 -10.36 8.28
C ARG A 272 -5.22 -9.31 8.67
N GLU A 273 -6.33 -9.26 7.95
CA GLU A 273 -7.41 -8.31 8.23
C GLU A 273 -8.06 -8.55 9.60
N LEU A 274 -8.35 -9.81 9.95
CA LEU A 274 -8.93 -10.15 11.26
C LEU A 274 -7.99 -9.78 12.40
N TYR A 275 -6.68 -10.03 12.27
CA TYR A 275 -5.69 -9.56 13.25
C TYR A 275 -5.77 -8.04 13.42
N LEU A 276 -5.81 -7.28 12.32
CA LEU A 276 -5.89 -5.81 12.38
C LEU A 276 -7.16 -5.30 13.04
N ILE A 277 -8.30 -5.95 12.80
CA ILE A 277 -9.58 -5.60 13.42
C ILE A 277 -9.52 -5.88 14.92
N LEU A 278 -9.08 -7.09 15.31
CA LEU A 278 -8.97 -7.48 16.72
C LEU A 278 -8.01 -6.58 17.49
N ILE A 279 -6.83 -6.27 16.94
CA ILE A 279 -5.87 -5.34 17.57
C ILE A 279 -6.53 -3.97 17.81
N LYS A 280 -7.16 -3.40 16.78
CA LYS A 280 -7.81 -2.07 16.89
C LYS A 280 -8.96 -2.07 17.89
N ARG A 281 -9.75 -3.13 17.95
CA ARG A 281 -10.88 -3.24 18.88
C ARG A 281 -10.41 -3.38 20.32
N ASN A 282 -9.41 -4.20 20.58
CA ASN A 282 -8.84 -4.32 21.93
C ASN A 282 -8.23 -2.99 22.39
N ILE A 283 -7.57 -2.23 21.51
CA ILE A 283 -7.12 -0.85 21.82
C ILE A 283 -8.30 0.06 22.17
N LYS A 284 -9.38 0.02 21.38
CA LYS A 284 -10.59 0.84 21.62
C LYS A 284 -11.28 0.47 22.92
N ASN A 285 -11.25 -0.81 23.30
CA ASN A 285 -11.84 -1.34 24.53
C ASN A 285 -10.88 -1.22 25.73
N HIS A 286 -9.78 -0.45 25.60
CA HIS A 286 -8.75 -0.28 26.62
C HIS A 286 -8.01 -1.55 27.08
N ASP A 287 -8.16 -2.67 26.36
CA ASP A 287 -7.39 -3.89 26.59
C ASP A 287 -6.07 -3.87 25.82
N ALA A 288 -5.11 -3.12 26.36
CA ALA A 288 -3.78 -3.03 25.76
C ALA A 288 -2.98 -4.34 25.88
N ALA A 289 -3.31 -5.23 26.81
CA ALA A 289 -2.65 -6.54 26.99
C ALA A 289 -2.98 -7.47 25.84
N GLN A 290 -4.25 -7.68 25.58
CA GLN A 290 -4.70 -8.53 24.49
C GLN A 290 -4.30 -7.96 23.13
N ALA A 291 -4.38 -6.64 22.95
CA ALA A 291 -3.91 -5.99 21.74
C ALA A 291 -2.42 -6.25 21.47
N MET A 292 -1.59 -6.24 22.51
CA MET A 292 -0.15 -6.50 22.39
C MET A 292 0.12 -7.96 22.05
N GLN A 293 -0.55 -8.90 22.70
CA GLN A 293 -0.42 -10.33 22.41
C GLN A 293 -0.78 -10.62 20.95
N LEU A 294 -1.94 -10.14 20.49
CA LEU A 294 -2.37 -10.29 19.10
C LEU A 294 -1.39 -9.66 18.11
N ALA A 295 -0.79 -8.51 18.44
CA ALA A 295 0.21 -7.88 17.59
C ALA A 295 1.50 -8.71 17.51
N LYS A 296 1.99 -9.26 18.64
CA LYS A 296 3.15 -10.16 18.67
C LYS A 296 2.89 -11.41 17.83
N GLU A 297 1.73 -12.06 18.00
CA GLU A 297 1.34 -13.21 17.18
C GLU A 297 1.27 -12.86 15.70
N TYR A 298 0.66 -11.73 15.36
CA TYR A 298 0.53 -11.26 13.98
C TYR A 298 1.90 -11.03 13.33
N HIS A 299 2.83 -10.41 14.06
CA HIS A 299 4.20 -10.22 13.62
C HIS A 299 4.98 -11.52 13.47
N ASN A 300 4.77 -12.50 14.37
CA ASN A 300 5.42 -13.80 14.27
C ASN A 300 5.00 -14.56 13.01
N LEU A 301 3.72 -14.50 12.66
CA LEU A 301 3.19 -15.11 11.43
C LEU A 301 3.62 -14.35 10.16
N TYR A 302 3.66 -13.02 10.22
CA TYR A 302 3.94 -12.17 9.07
C TYR A 302 5.01 -11.11 9.37
N PRO A 303 6.28 -11.49 9.57
CA PRO A 303 7.32 -10.57 10.02
C PRO A 303 7.70 -9.51 8.97
N LYS A 304 7.39 -9.76 7.70
CA LYS A 304 7.57 -8.79 6.60
C LYS A 304 6.38 -7.84 6.43
N ASP A 305 5.23 -8.09 7.07
CA ASP A 305 4.04 -7.26 6.91
C ASP A 305 4.21 -5.92 7.63
N ARG A 306 4.07 -4.83 6.89
CA ARG A 306 4.22 -3.46 7.41
C ARG A 306 3.29 -3.18 8.58
N SER A 307 2.07 -3.71 8.54
CA SER A 307 1.07 -3.43 9.57
C SER A 307 1.38 -4.22 10.84
N ALA A 308 1.89 -5.44 10.71
CA ALA A 308 2.31 -6.26 11.85
C ALA A 308 3.47 -5.60 12.61
N VAL A 309 4.52 -5.16 11.89
CA VAL A 309 5.63 -4.39 12.49
C VAL A 309 5.12 -3.10 13.12
N TYR A 310 4.27 -2.34 12.41
CA TYR A 310 3.75 -1.06 12.90
C TYR A 310 3.00 -1.20 14.23
N TRP A 311 2.03 -2.13 14.32
CA TRP A 311 1.20 -2.28 15.52
C TRP A 311 2.01 -2.77 16.71
N THR A 312 2.87 -3.76 16.49
CA THR A 312 3.69 -4.31 17.57
C THR A 312 4.69 -3.28 18.09
N ARG A 313 5.34 -2.52 17.20
CA ARG A 313 6.21 -1.38 17.56
C ARG A 313 5.45 -0.31 18.35
N ARG A 314 4.25 0.06 17.89
CA ARG A 314 3.44 1.11 18.51
C ARG A 314 3.04 0.71 19.94
N LEU A 315 2.55 -0.51 20.11
CA LEU A 315 2.11 -1.02 21.40
C LEU A 315 3.30 -1.25 22.36
N ALA A 316 4.43 -1.75 21.87
CA ALA A 316 5.66 -1.85 22.65
C ALA A 316 6.10 -0.49 23.21
N LYS A 317 6.11 0.55 22.36
CA LYS A 317 6.44 1.93 22.78
C LYS A 317 5.45 2.48 23.81
N GLN A 318 4.16 2.23 23.63
CA GLN A 318 3.12 2.70 24.55
C GLN A 318 3.26 2.06 25.93
N LYS A 319 3.58 0.75 25.98
CA LYS A 319 3.80 0.00 27.22
C LYS A 319 5.21 0.12 27.80
N ARG A 320 6.12 0.83 27.13
CA ARG A 320 7.57 0.87 27.46
C ARG A 320 8.21 -0.53 27.52
N ASP A 321 7.69 -1.49 26.74
CA ASP A 321 8.24 -2.84 26.58
C ASP A 321 9.41 -2.78 25.58
N PHE A 322 10.57 -2.31 26.06
CA PHE A 322 11.75 -2.08 25.22
C PHE A 322 12.44 -3.37 24.78
N LEU A 323 12.29 -4.46 25.54
CA LEU A 323 12.80 -5.79 25.15
C LEU A 323 12.07 -6.30 23.91
N THR A 324 10.75 -6.23 23.89
CA THR A 324 9.99 -6.63 22.69
C THR A 324 10.30 -5.69 21.53
N LEU A 325 10.41 -4.37 21.78
CA LEU A 325 10.80 -3.42 20.75
C LEU A 325 12.16 -3.78 20.13
N LEU A 326 13.14 -4.14 20.95
CA LEU A 326 14.47 -4.57 20.51
C LEU A 326 14.39 -5.80 19.62
N SER A 327 13.74 -6.86 20.10
CA SER A 327 13.59 -8.14 19.38
C SER A 327 12.93 -7.96 18.01
N ILE A 328 11.90 -7.12 17.92
CA ILE A 328 11.19 -6.88 16.65
C ILE A 328 12.06 -6.09 15.67
N GLU A 329 12.77 -5.05 16.14
CA GLU A 329 13.61 -4.27 15.24
C GLU A 329 14.84 -5.06 14.78
N GLU A 330 15.40 -5.91 15.64
CA GLU A 330 16.46 -6.84 15.27
C GLU A 330 15.99 -7.79 14.15
N LYS A 331 14.86 -8.48 14.34
CA LYS A 331 14.28 -9.37 13.32
C LYS A 331 13.95 -8.63 12.03
N ASN A 332 13.37 -7.43 12.13
CA ASN A 332 13.08 -6.58 10.98
C ASN A 332 14.35 -6.13 10.25
N HIS A 333 15.45 -5.89 10.97
CA HIS A 333 16.74 -5.56 10.40
C HIS A 333 17.40 -6.77 9.71
N GLN A 334 17.39 -7.94 10.34
CA GLN A 334 17.84 -9.20 9.72
C GLN A 334 17.14 -9.46 8.37
N LEU A 335 15.85 -9.13 8.26
CA LEU A 335 15.06 -9.34 7.05
C LEU A 335 15.26 -8.29 5.95
N LYS A 336 15.57 -7.03 6.31
CA LYS A 336 15.60 -5.91 5.35
C LYS A 336 17.00 -5.42 5.03
N GLN A 337 17.90 -5.48 6.01
CA GLN A 337 19.31 -5.11 5.90
C GLN A 337 19.57 -3.74 5.25
N ASN A 338 18.64 -2.79 5.41
CA ASN A 338 18.75 -1.44 4.82
C ASN A 338 18.94 -0.36 5.89
N PHE A 339 19.28 0.86 5.46
CA PHE A 339 19.50 2.02 6.33
C PHE A 339 18.40 2.21 7.38
N TRP A 340 17.13 2.23 6.96
CA TRP A 340 15.99 2.51 7.86
C TRP A 340 15.78 1.42 8.90
N SER A 341 16.07 0.17 8.55
CA SER A 341 16.01 -0.95 9.48
C SER A 341 17.13 -0.88 10.53
N ALA A 342 18.37 -0.54 10.13
CA ALA A 342 19.48 -0.30 11.04
C ALA A 342 19.19 0.88 11.98
N ALA A 343 18.69 2.00 11.43
CA ALA A 343 18.32 3.18 12.20
C ALA A 343 17.23 2.92 13.25
N SER A 344 16.26 2.05 12.91
CA SER A 344 15.19 1.63 13.82
C SER A 344 15.72 0.71 14.91
N TYR A 345 16.59 -0.23 14.56
CA TYR A 345 17.24 -1.14 15.51
C TYR A 345 18.15 -0.38 16.48
N TYR A 346 18.96 0.57 16.00
CA TYR A 346 19.74 1.47 16.84
C TYR A 346 18.87 2.17 17.89
N ASN A 347 17.72 2.71 17.48
CA ASN A 347 16.83 3.42 18.40
C ASN A 347 16.22 2.49 19.46
N ALA A 348 16.00 1.22 19.13
CA ALA A 348 15.52 0.23 20.09
C ALA A 348 16.63 -0.21 21.04
N ALA A 349 17.83 -0.51 20.51
CA ALA A 349 19.02 -0.88 21.27
C ALA A 349 19.40 0.21 22.28
N LYS A 350 19.45 1.48 21.84
CA LYS A 350 19.76 2.63 22.70
C LYS A 350 18.78 2.76 23.88
N LYS A 351 17.51 2.40 23.69
CA LYS A 351 16.50 2.49 24.76
C LYS A 351 16.55 1.32 25.74
N ASN A 352 16.89 0.13 25.25
CA ASN A 352 16.88 -1.08 26.07
C ASN A 352 18.22 -1.34 26.77
N GLN A 353 19.33 -1.07 26.09
CA GLN A 353 20.70 -1.36 26.53
C GLN A 353 21.62 -0.20 26.11
N PRO A 354 21.50 0.99 26.72
CA PRO A 354 22.35 2.14 26.37
C PRO A 354 23.84 1.89 26.62
N SER A 355 24.20 0.96 27.49
CA SER A 355 25.58 0.55 27.79
C SER A 355 26.20 -0.38 26.75
N ASN A 356 25.43 -0.93 25.81
CA ASN A 356 25.96 -1.80 24.75
C ASN A 356 26.57 -0.96 23.61
N THR A 357 27.70 -0.34 23.91
CA THR A 357 28.40 0.61 23.03
C THR A 357 28.82 -0.02 21.71
N LEU A 358 29.34 -1.25 21.76
CA LEU A 358 29.79 -2.01 20.61
C LEU A 358 28.66 -2.24 19.60
N LYS A 359 27.47 -2.66 20.06
CA LYS A 359 26.34 -2.88 19.15
C LYS A 359 25.84 -1.58 18.52
N LEU A 360 25.80 -0.49 19.30
CA LEU A 360 25.41 0.82 18.79
C LEU A 360 26.39 1.34 17.73
N GLN A 361 27.70 1.14 17.95
CA GLN A 361 28.74 1.50 17.00
C GLN A 361 28.65 0.68 15.70
N GLN A 362 28.48 -0.65 15.80
CA GLN A 362 28.24 -1.51 14.63
C GLN A 362 27.07 -1.01 13.79
N LEU A 363 25.94 -0.68 14.43
CA LEU A 363 24.75 -0.17 13.72
C LEU A 363 24.98 1.20 13.08
N LEU A 364 25.80 2.06 13.69
CA LEU A 364 26.19 3.33 13.07
C LEU A 364 27.05 3.11 11.83
N SER A 365 28.06 2.23 11.90
CA SER A 365 28.90 1.89 10.75
C SER A 365 28.09 1.26 9.61
N GLU A 366 27.15 0.36 9.93
CA GLU A 366 26.23 -0.19 8.94
C GLU A 366 25.35 0.88 8.28
N MET A 367 24.86 1.85 9.05
CA MET A 367 24.09 2.97 8.50
C MET A 367 24.94 3.81 7.54
N GLU A 368 26.21 4.05 7.87
CA GLU A 368 27.13 4.80 7.01
C GLU A 368 27.39 4.10 5.69
N GLN A 369 27.60 2.79 5.70
CA GLN A 369 27.78 1.99 4.49
C GLN A 369 26.53 1.97 3.60
N LYS A 370 25.33 2.11 4.19
CA LYS A 370 24.04 1.97 3.50
C LYS A 370 23.36 3.31 3.18
N LYS A 371 24.01 4.45 3.48
CA LYS A 371 23.42 5.77 3.26
C LYS A 371 23.31 6.07 1.76
N THR A 372 22.20 6.66 1.32
CA THR A 372 21.98 7.01 -0.10
C THR A 372 21.75 8.50 -0.35
N ASP A 373 21.46 9.28 0.68
CA ASP A 373 21.08 10.68 0.55
C ASP A 373 21.51 11.53 1.76
N GLU A 374 21.45 12.85 1.60
CA GLU A 374 21.83 13.81 2.65
C GLU A 374 20.94 13.76 3.90
N ASN A 375 19.68 13.32 3.77
CA ASN A 375 18.78 13.20 4.92
C ASN A 375 19.22 12.04 5.81
N GLN A 376 19.67 10.94 5.21
CA GLN A 376 20.23 9.79 5.91
C GLN A 376 21.55 10.16 6.58
N GLU A 377 22.41 10.95 5.93
CA GLU A 377 23.62 11.49 6.53
C GLU A 377 23.32 12.37 7.75
N PHE A 378 22.32 13.26 7.65
CA PHE A 378 21.86 14.06 8.79
C PHE A 378 21.43 13.18 9.97
N ILE A 379 20.66 12.11 9.70
CA ILE A 379 20.23 11.16 10.75
C ILE A 379 21.42 10.45 11.41
N ILE A 380 22.43 10.06 10.63
CA ILE A 380 23.66 9.46 11.17
C ILE A 380 24.37 10.45 12.09
N LEU A 381 24.60 11.68 11.64
CA LEU A 381 25.28 12.71 12.43
C LEU A 381 24.53 12.99 13.74
N CYS A 382 23.20 13.13 13.68
CA CYS A 382 22.39 13.29 14.88
C CYS A 382 22.63 12.14 15.87
N LYS A 383 22.62 10.89 15.41
CA LYS A 383 22.83 9.71 16.27
C LYS A 383 24.26 9.61 16.79
N LYS A 384 25.27 10.00 16.01
CA LYS A 384 26.67 10.07 16.44
C LYS A 384 26.85 11.05 17.59
N ILE A 385 26.34 12.27 17.46
CA ILE A 385 26.35 13.27 18.54
C ILE A 385 25.70 12.69 19.79
N ASP A 386 24.48 12.15 19.63
CA ASP A 386 23.71 11.55 20.71
C ASP A 386 24.37 10.31 21.33
N PHE A 387 25.29 9.63 20.62
CA PHE A 387 26.09 8.50 21.09
C PHE A 387 27.32 8.98 21.85
N TYR A 388 28.11 9.90 21.28
CA TYR A 388 29.30 10.47 21.90
C TYR A 388 28.98 11.18 23.22
N LEU A 389 27.86 11.92 23.27
CA LEU A 389 27.36 12.52 24.51
C LEU A 389 27.05 11.48 25.61
N GLN A 390 26.61 10.27 25.24
CA GLN A 390 26.36 9.20 26.20
C GLN A 390 27.66 8.56 26.71
N GLN A 391 28.71 8.55 25.88
CA GLN A 391 30.04 8.05 26.23
C GLN A 391 30.92 9.08 26.95
N ASN A 392 30.38 10.27 27.26
CA ASN A 392 31.15 11.42 27.77
C ASN A 392 32.31 11.84 26.82
N GLN A 393 32.21 11.53 25.53
CA GLN A 393 33.15 11.92 24.47
C GLN A 393 32.74 13.30 23.93
N THR A 394 32.97 14.34 24.73
CA THR A 394 32.45 15.70 24.46
C THR A 394 33.12 16.35 23.25
N THR A 395 34.41 16.11 23.03
CA THR A 395 35.17 16.67 21.89
C THR A 395 34.64 16.14 20.55
N GLU A 396 34.36 14.85 20.46
CA GLU A 396 33.80 14.22 19.27
C GLU A 396 32.36 14.68 19.03
N ALA A 397 31.57 14.82 20.10
CA ALA A 397 30.23 15.40 20.00
C ALA A 397 30.28 16.84 19.47
N GLU A 398 31.19 17.66 19.98
CA GLU A 398 31.39 19.04 19.54
C GLU A 398 31.79 19.13 18.06
N ASN A 399 32.76 18.33 17.63
CA ASN A 399 33.19 18.26 16.23
C ASN A 399 32.04 17.91 15.28
N ASN A 400 31.19 16.95 15.68
CA ASN A 400 30.01 16.58 14.89
C ASN A 400 28.93 17.68 14.91
N ILE A 401 28.72 18.38 16.02
CA ILE A 401 27.79 19.51 16.10
C ILE A 401 28.27 20.65 15.20
N ASN A 402 29.55 21.02 15.26
CA ASN A 402 30.15 22.04 14.39
C ASN A 402 29.99 21.70 12.90
N SER A 403 30.23 20.43 12.53
CA SER A 403 29.98 19.94 11.17
C SER A 403 28.50 20.09 10.77
N LEU A 404 27.59 19.78 11.68
CA LEU A 404 26.15 19.84 11.44
C LEU A 404 25.69 21.30 11.29
N LEU A 405 26.12 22.21 12.16
CA LEU A 405 25.83 23.65 12.08
C LEU A 405 26.32 24.23 10.75
N LYS A 406 27.54 23.89 10.32
CA LYS A 406 28.08 24.33 9.03
C LYS A 406 27.24 23.82 7.85
N LYS A 407 26.89 22.53 7.83
CA LYS A 407 26.11 21.90 6.75
C LYS A 407 24.66 22.35 6.69
N LYS A 408 24.09 22.78 7.82
CA LYS A 408 22.68 23.16 7.95
C LYS A 408 22.47 24.66 8.15
N SER A 409 23.50 25.47 7.97
CA SER A 409 23.36 26.93 7.94
C SER A 409 22.41 27.35 6.81
N GLY A 410 21.50 28.30 7.09
CA GLY A 410 20.58 28.86 6.10
C GLY A 410 19.42 27.96 5.64
N ILE A 411 19.25 26.75 6.17
CA ILE A 411 18.11 25.90 5.80
C ILE A 411 16.78 26.51 6.25
N ARG A 412 15.69 26.24 5.51
CA ARG A 412 14.33 26.68 5.88
C ARG A 412 13.53 25.61 6.64
N ASN A 413 14.04 24.38 6.74
CA ASN A 413 13.30 23.27 7.34
C ASN A 413 13.31 23.37 8.86
N THR A 414 12.23 23.89 9.42
CA THR A 414 12.05 24.10 10.88
C THR A 414 12.22 22.82 11.69
N SER A 415 11.81 21.65 11.18
CA SER A 415 11.96 20.39 11.92
C SER A 415 13.41 19.94 12.03
N VAL A 416 14.23 20.21 11.00
CA VAL A 416 15.66 19.91 11.02
C VAL A 416 16.34 20.88 11.97
N ILE A 417 16.06 22.18 11.86
CA ILE A 417 16.57 23.23 12.76
C ILE A 417 16.29 22.88 14.23
N ASP A 418 15.04 22.54 14.56
CA ASP A 418 14.64 22.15 15.91
C ASP A 418 15.43 20.93 16.43
N ALA A 419 15.68 19.94 15.57
CA ALA A 419 16.46 18.76 15.94
C ALA A 419 17.94 19.09 16.21
N VAL A 420 18.53 20.00 15.44
CA VAL A 420 19.90 20.50 15.70
C VAL A 420 19.94 21.25 17.02
N ASN A 421 19.00 22.17 17.24
CA ASN A 421 18.93 22.96 18.47
C ASN A 421 18.85 22.08 19.71
N VAL A 422 18.03 21.03 19.67
CA VAL A 422 17.95 20.04 20.77
C VAL A 422 19.30 19.36 21.04
N LEU A 423 20.06 19.02 19.99
CA LEU A 423 21.38 18.39 20.16
C LEU A 423 22.41 19.35 20.77
N VAL A 424 22.42 20.61 20.33
CA VAL A 424 23.29 21.64 20.88
C VAL A 424 23.01 21.85 22.36
N ILE A 425 21.74 21.99 22.75
CA ILE A 425 21.34 22.19 24.16
C ILE A 425 21.76 20.99 25.01
N LYS A 426 21.55 19.76 24.52
CA LYS A 426 22.02 18.56 25.23
C LYS A 426 23.53 18.58 25.45
N TYR A 427 24.31 19.02 24.47
CA TYR A 427 25.75 19.16 24.60
C TYR A 427 26.12 20.21 25.64
N LEU A 428 25.56 21.43 25.56
CA LEU A 428 25.86 22.53 26.50
C LEU A 428 25.51 22.15 27.95
N LYS A 429 24.37 21.47 28.16
CA LYS A 429 24.03 20.94 29.49
C LYS A 429 25.00 19.86 29.95
N LYS A 430 25.45 18.98 29.03
CA LYS A 430 26.39 17.90 29.36
C LYS A 430 27.77 18.43 29.76
N THR A 431 28.17 19.59 29.23
CA THR A 431 29.43 20.29 29.54
C THR A 431 29.30 21.33 30.66
N ASN A 432 28.15 21.40 31.36
CA ASN A 432 27.86 22.36 32.43
C ASN A 432 27.97 23.84 32.02
N GLN A 433 27.69 24.17 30.76
CA GLN A 433 27.70 25.54 30.25
C GLN A 433 26.32 26.20 30.41
N GLU A 434 25.89 26.44 31.65
CA GLU A 434 24.53 26.95 31.95
C GLU A 434 24.24 28.32 31.33
N ASN A 435 25.20 29.25 31.42
CA ASN A 435 25.06 30.60 30.85
C ASN A 435 24.85 30.55 29.33
N LEU A 436 25.62 29.72 28.62
CA LEU A 436 25.46 29.52 27.18
C LEU A 436 24.14 28.81 26.86
N THR A 437 23.70 27.88 27.71
CA THR A 437 22.40 27.21 27.54
C THR A 437 21.25 28.20 27.61
N GLN A 438 21.23 29.10 28.60
CA GLN A 438 20.17 30.12 28.74
C GLN A 438 20.17 31.10 27.56
N LYS A 439 21.35 31.59 27.15
CA LYS A 439 21.51 32.42 25.96
C LYS A 439 21.04 31.69 24.69
N PHE A 440 21.34 30.40 24.56
CA PHE A 440 20.91 29.59 23.43
C PHE A 440 19.39 29.42 23.38
N LEU A 441 18.75 29.17 24.53
CA LEU A 441 17.29 29.07 24.61
C LEU A 441 16.62 30.38 24.15
N TYR A 442 17.17 31.53 24.55
CA TYR A 442 16.72 32.83 24.08
C TYR A 442 16.87 32.95 22.55
N LEU A 443 18.05 32.61 22.00
CA LEU A 443 18.34 32.66 20.56
C LEU A 443 17.41 31.79 19.70
N VAL A 444 17.08 30.59 20.16
CA VAL A 444 16.17 29.71 19.41
C VAL A 444 14.74 30.26 19.36
N ILE A 445 14.34 31.05 20.37
CA ILE A 445 13.03 31.70 20.44
C ILE A 445 13.06 33.02 19.65
N ASN A 446 14.15 33.80 19.73
CA ASN A 446 14.30 35.17 19.23
C ASN A 446 15.50 35.33 18.27
N ALA A 447 15.51 34.56 17.17
CA ALA A 447 16.70 34.43 16.31
C ALA A 447 17.07 35.67 15.47
N LYS A 448 16.24 36.71 15.44
CA LYS A 448 16.46 37.90 14.60
C LYS A 448 17.50 38.88 15.18
N ASP A 449 17.85 38.74 16.46
CA ASP A 449 18.50 39.82 17.20
C ASP A 449 20.04 39.73 17.25
N LEU A 450 20.67 38.70 16.67
CA LEU A 450 22.06 38.34 17.04
C LEU A 450 23.03 37.99 15.89
N THR A 451 22.84 38.55 14.68
CA THR A 451 23.86 38.41 13.61
C THR A 451 25.18 39.14 13.90
N THR A 452 25.30 39.87 15.01
CA THR A 452 26.43 40.74 15.37
C THR A 452 27.27 40.23 16.55
N SER A 453 27.01 39.04 17.11
CA SER A 453 27.82 38.49 18.20
C SER A 453 29.27 38.21 17.77
N SER A 454 30.24 38.42 18.68
CA SER A 454 31.65 38.08 18.47
C SER A 454 31.97 36.60 18.68
N ASP A 455 31.07 35.82 19.30
CA ASP A 455 31.28 34.38 19.53
C ASP A 455 30.96 33.57 18.26
N PRO A 456 31.95 32.82 17.70
CA PRO A 456 31.74 31.98 16.52
C PRO A 456 30.64 30.93 16.69
N TRP A 457 30.39 30.45 17.92
CA TRP A 457 29.29 29.52 18.20
C TRP A 457 27.94 30.22 18.09
N GLU A 458 27.78 31.37 18.73
CA GLU A 458 26.55 32.16 18.68
C GLU A 458 26.19 32.56 17.24
N GLN A 459 27.17 32.95 16.42
CA GLN A 459 26.97 33.27 15.01
C GLN A 459 26.42 32.07 14.22
N LYS A 460 27.03 30.88 14.35
CA LYS A 460 26.58 29.67 13.65
C LYS A 460 25.14 29.29 14.03
N ILE A 461 24.79 29.50 15.29
CA ILE A 461 23.46 29.19 15.84
C ILE A 461 22.42 30.18 15.35
N ALA A 462 22.75 31.48 15.35
CA ALA A 462 21.90 32.52 14.79
C ALA A 462 21.64 32.26 13.30
N GLN A 463 22.67 31.93 12.53
CA GLN A 463 22.56 31.58 11.11
C GLN A 463 21.67 30.35 10.85
N LEU A 464 21.75 29.31 11.70
CA LEU A 464 20.86 28.16 11.62
C LEU A 464 19.38 28.56 11.82
N ASN A 465 19.11 29.46 12.77
CA ASN A 465 17.75 29.82 13.18
C ASN A 465 17.15 31.00 12.39
N GLN A 466 17.95 31.75 11.62
CA GLN A 466 17.53 32.93 10.87
C GLN A 466 16.34 32.68 9.94
N ASN A 467 16.31 31.49 9.32
CA ASN A 467 15.27 31.08 8.36
C ASN A 467 14.19 30.16 8.97
N ARG A 468 14.17 30.01 10.31
CA ARG A 468 13.19 29.19 11.02
C ARG A 468 11.80 29.81 10.92
N ASN A 469 10.77 29.01 10.64
CA ASN A 469 9.41 29.51 10.54
C ASN A 469 8.76 29.58 11.93
N PHE A 470 8.63 30.79 12.47
CA PHE A 470 8.01 31.05 13.77
C PHE A 470 6.48 31.15 13.73
N SER A 471 5.86 31.22 12.55
CA SER A 471 4.40 31.41 12.41
C SER A 471 3.58 30.18 12.83
N GLN A 472 4.18 28.98 12.87
CA GLN A 472 3.46 27.75 13.21
C GLN A 472 3.56 27.44 14.70
N SER A 473 2.51 27.77 15.46
CA SER A 473 2.41 27.56 16.91
C SER A 473 2.77 26.13 17.36
N SER A 474 2.43 25.11 16.56
CA SER A 474 2.74 23.71 16.87
C SER A 474 4.24 23.39 16.93
N HIS A 475 5.09 24.13 16.21
CA HIS A 475 6.55 23.95 16.23
C HIS A 475 7.15 24.54 17.51
N LEU A 476 6.71 25.74 17.90
CA LEU A 476 7.10 26.36 19.17
C LEU A 476 6.68 25.52 20.38
N GLN A 477 5.43 25.04 20.40
CA GLN A 477 4.94 24.16 21.48
C GLN A 477 5.74 22.85 21.58
N LYS A 478 6.09 22.24 20.45
CA LYS A 478 6.92 21.02 20.43
C LYS A 478 8.31 21.30 20.97
N LEU A 479 8.95 22.37 20.49
CA LEU A 479 10.27 22.78 20.96
C LEU A 479 10.23 23.03 22.46
N GLN A 480 9.32 23.87 22.97
CA GLN A 480 9.15 24.11 24.41
C GLN A 480 8.96 22.82 25.20
N LYS A 481 8.13 21.88 24.71
CA LYS A 481 7.95 20.58 25.34
C LYS A 481 9.23 19.73 25.38
N PHE A 482 10.11 19.87 24.39
CA PHE A 482 11.43 19.23 24.41
C PHE A 482 12.36 19.94 25.38
N LEU A 483 12.40 21.26 25.37
CA LEU A 483 13.21 22.08 26.27
C LEU A 483 12.86 21.83 27.74
N ASN A 484 11.58 21.73 28.08
CA ASN A 484 11.13 21.45 29.45
C ASN A 484 11.44 20.03 29.94
N LYS A 485 11.84 19.11 29.05
CA LYS A 485 12.20 17.73 29.40
C LYS A 485 13.70 17.51 29.55
N ILE A 486 14.49 18.42 29.00
CA ILE A 486 15.95 18.44 29.07
C ILE A 486 16.30 19.27 30.28
#